data_AF-A0A0B7AFA9-F1
#
_entry.id   AF-A0A0B7AFA9-F1
#
_cell.length_a   1.000
_cell.length_b   1.000
_cell.length_c   1.000
_cell.angle_alpha   90.00
_cell.angle_beta   90.00
_cell.angle_gamma   90.00
#
_symmetry.space_group_name_H-M   'P 1'
#
loop_
_entity.id
_entity.type
_entity.pdbx_description
1 polymer ?
#
loop_
_entity_poly.entity_id
_entity_poly.type
_entity_poly.pdbx_seq_one_letter_code
_entity_poly.pdbx_strand_id
1 'polypeptide(L)'
;RNVKKHVAQVFAAALVLYVWYSLNGGFLPRFLIPRMPYFKFGSEIGCLVYFDVDSDASKIRWARETNSLQTLKVAISDTTMHMIAGDVILRGHGTKSQSLIPVMAKPHLTDSDITLKE
;
A
#
# COMPACT_ATOMS: atom_id res chain seq x y z
N ARG A 1 -19.29 0.79 43.62
CA ARG A 1 -19.66 2.14 43.06
C ARG A 1 -18.88 2.49 41.78
N ASN A 2 -17.61 2.09 41.63
CA ASN A 2 -16.79 2.43 40.46
C ASN A 2 -17.13 1.68 39.17
N VAL A 3 -17.56 0.40 39.24
CA VAL A 3 -17.88 -0.38 38.03
C VAL A 3 -19.01 0.25 37.20
N LYS A 4 -20.10 0.69 37.83
CA LYS A 4 -21.21 1.37 37.13
C LYS A 4 -20.77 2.66 36.43
N LYS A 5 -19.81 3.39 37.02
CA LYS A 5 -19.24 4.59 36.41
C LYS A 5 -18.39 4.26 35.18
N HIS A 6 -17.55 3.23 35.25
CA HIS A 6 -16.75 2.80 34.12
C HIS A 6 -17.61 2.27 32.97
N VAL A 7 -18.65 1.49 33.27
CA VAL A 7 -19.61 1.03 32.26
C VAL A 7 -20.28 2.22 31.56
N ALA A 8 -20.78 3.20 32.32
CA ALA A 8 -21.38 4.40 31.75
C ALA A 8 -20.40 5.20 30.87
N GLN A 9 -19.13 5.30 31.28
CA GLN A 9 -18.08 5.96 30.48
C GLN A 9 -17.82 5.24 29.16
N VAL A 10 -17.74 3.90 29.16
CA VAL A 10 -17.54 3.12 27.94
C VAL A 10 -18.71 3.29 26.98
N PHE A 11 -19.94 3.22 27.47
CA PHE A 11 -21.14 3.43 26.65
C PHE A 11 -21.18 4.84 26.04
N ALA A 12 -20.89 5.86 26.84
CA ALA A 12 -20.85 7.24 26.35
C ALA A 12 -19.78 7.43 25.26
N ALA A 13 -18.58 6.89 25.47
CA ALA A 13 -17.51 6.94 24.47
C ALA A 13 -17.89 6.20 23.17
N ALA A 14 -18.47 5.02 23.28
CA ALA A 14 -18.93 4.23 22.12
C ALA A 14 -20.02 4.99 21.33
N LEU A 15 -20.97 5.64 22.01
CA LEU A 15 -22.01 6.43 21.36
C LEU A 15 -21.42 7.63 20.61
N VAL A 16 -20.46 8.35 21.20
CA VAL A 16 -19.78 9.47 20.55
C VAL A 16 -19.04 9.01 19.30
N LEU A 17 -18.36 7.86 19.36
CA LEU A 17 -17.67 7.28 18.21
C LEU A 17 -18.62 6.83 17.11
N TYR A 18 -19.75 6.23 17.49
CA TYR A 18 -20.79 5.84 16.54
C TYR A 18 -21.37 7.05 15.80
N VAL A 19 -21.74 8.11 16.53
CA VAL A 19 -22.27 9.34 15.93
C VAL A 19 -21.23 9.97 14.99
N TRP A 20 -19.96 10.04 15.41
CA TRP A 20 -18.89 10.55 14.54
C TRP A 20 -18.75 9.71 13.26
N TYR A 21 -18.69 8.38 13.39
CA TYR A 21 -18.55 7.46 12.26
C TYR A 21 -19.69 7.65 11.25
N SER A 22 -20.93 7.75 11.72
CA SER A 22 -22.11 7.96 10.88
C SER A 22 -22.08 9.31 10.16
N LEU A 23 -21.66 10.39 10.83
CA LEU A 23 -21.61 11.73 10.22
C LEU A 23 -20.43 11.92 9.25
N ASN A 24 -19.33 11.18 9.46
CA ASN A 24 -18.10 11.32 8.68
C ASN A 24 -17.88 10.16 7.71
N GLY A 25 -18.93 9.50 7.23
CA GLY A 25 -18.84 8.48 6.16
C GLY A 25 -17.92 7.30 6.49
N GLY A 26 -17.82 6.94 7.77
CA GLY A 26 -17.02 5.83 8.24
C GLY A 26 -15.57 6.14 8.62
N PHE A 27 -15.16 7.42 8.62
CA PHE A 27 -13.83 7.80 9.08
C PHE A 27 -13.71 7.86 10.60
N LEU A 28 -12.64 7.26 11.14
CA LEU A 28 -12.26 7.42 12.54
C LEU A 28 -11.79 8.85 12.83
N PRO A 29 -12.05 9.39 14.03
CA PRO A 29 -11.46 10.66 14.46
C PRO A 29 -9.93 10.61 14.37
N ARG A 30 -9.29 11.71 13.95
CA ARG A 30 -7.83 11.78 13.73
C ARG A 30 -6.98 11.33 14.93
N PHE A 31 -7.48 11.49 16.15
CA PHE A 31 -6.78 11.11 17.37
C PHE A 31 -6.86 9.60 17.69
N LEU A 32 -7.76 8.86 17.04
CA LEU A 32 -7.87 7.40 17.13
C LEU A 32 -7.19 6.68 15.97
N ILE A 33 -6.76 7.40 14.93
CA ILE A 33 -5.92 6.83 13.88
C ILE A 33 -4.60 6.47 14.56
N PRO A 34 -4.23 5.18 14.64
CA PRO A 34 -2.95 4.79 15.18
C PRO A 34 -1.88 5.46 14.33
N ARG A 35 -1.11 6.37 14.94
CA ARG A 35 0.09 6.89 14.31
C ARG A 35 1.05 5.72 14.25
N MET A 36 1.41 5.30 13.04
CA MET A 36 2.50 4.33 12.90
C MET A 36 3.70 4.86 13.69
N PRO A 37 4.42 4.01 14.44
CA PRO A 37 5.65 4.42 15.10
C PRO A 37 6.53 5.09 14.05
N TYR A 38 6.96 6.33 14.32
CA TYR A 38 7.95 6.97 13.48
C TYR A 38 9.27 6.23 13.74
N PHE A 39 9.72 5.43 12.78
CA PHE A 39 11.06 4.89 12.83
C PHE A 39 12.02 6.04 12.54
N LYS A 40 12.80 6.47 13.54
CA LYS A 40 13.96 7.32 13.31
C LYS A 40 15.06 6.48 12.65
N PHE A 41 14.94 6.25 11.35
CA PHE A 41 16.10 5.86 10.57
C PHE A 41 16.99 7.12 10.48
N GLY A 42 18.09 7.14 11.24
CA GLY A 42 19.11 8.17 11.08
C GLY A 42 19.74 8.08 9.68
N SER A 43 20.36 9.16 9.21
CA SER A 43 21.10 9.21 7.94
C SER A 43 22.32 8.27 7.88
N GLU A 44 22.50 7.42 8.88
CA GLU A 44 23.68 6.61 9.11
C GLU A 44 23.69 5.34 8.24
N ILE A 45 22.53 4.94 7.72
CA ILE A 45 22.39 3.87 6.72
C ILE A 45 21.47 4.38 5.61
N GLY A 46 22.06 4.92 4.54
CA GLY A 46 21.33 5.29 3.34
C GLY A 46 20.74 4.06 2.64
N CYS A 47 19.62 4.20 1.95
CA CYS A 47 19.01 3.08 1.19
C CYS A 47 19.95 2.48 0.13
N LEU A 48 21.01 3.21 -0.25
CA LEU A 48 22.01 2.79 -1.21
C LEU A 48 22.89 1.64 -0.72
N VAL A 49 22.89 1.30 0.59
CA VAL A 49 23.63 0.13 1.08
C VAL A 49 23.13 -1.20 0.49
N TYR A 50 21.89 -1.22 -0.02
CA TYR A 50 21.29 -2.40 -0.64
C TYR A 50 21.60 -2.51 -2.15
N PHE A 51 22.34 -1.56 -2.71
CA PHE A 51 22.60 -1.46 -4.14
C PHE A 51 24.09 -1.30 -4.41
N ASP A 52 24.64 -2.08 -5.33
CA ASP A 52 26.04 -1.98 -5.76
C ASP A 52 26.22 -0.83 -6.77
N VAL A 53 26.05 0.41 -6.28
CA VAL A 53 25.98 1.63 -7.12
C VAL A 53 26.94 2.74 -6.69
N ASP A 54 27.94 2.43 -5.87
CA ASP A 54 28.97 3.40 -5.42
C ASP A 54 28.35 4.70 -4.85
N SER A 55 27.32 4.55 -4.01
CA SER A 55 26.56 5.65 -3.41
C SER A 55 25.92 6.64 -4.40
N ASP A 56 25.81 6.28 -5.69
CA ASP A 56 25.16 7.09 -6.72
C ASP A 56 23.79 6.51 -7.08
N ALA A 57 22.75 7.13 -6.55
CA ALA A 57 21.36 6.73 -6.81
C ALA A 57 20.96 6.80 -8.29
N SER A 58 21.65 7.59 -9.12
CA SER A 58 21.34 7.70 -10.55
C SER A 58 21.68 6.43 -11.33
N LYS A 59 22.53 5.55 -10.77
CA LYS A 59 22.89 4.26 -11.35
C LYS A 59 21.88 3.15 -11.05
N ILE A 60 20.89 3.40 -10.18
CA ILE A 60 19.83 2.42 -9.90
C ILE A 60 18.96 2.23 -11.14
N ARG A 61 18.93 1.00 -11.64
CA ARG A 61 18.15 0.61 -12.83
C ARG A 61 16.87 -0.10 -12.43
N TRP A 62 15.77 0.34 -13.02
CA TRP A 62 14.44 -0.19 -12.78
C TRP A 62 13.93 -0.93 -14.00
N ALA A 63 13.49 -2.17 -13.82
CA ALA A 63 12.65 -2.86 -14.79
C ALA A 63 11.25 -2.25 -14.72
N ARG A 64 10.93 -1.40 -15.70
CA ARG A 64 9.66 -0.69 -15.78
C ARG A 64 8.60 -1.56 -16.45
N GLU A 65 7.33 -1.25 -16.20
CA GLU A 65 6.19 -1.89 -16.85
C GLU A 65 6.14 -3.42 -16.65
N THR A 66 6.58 -3.88 -15.49
CA THR A 66 6.64 -5.30 -15.13
C THR A 66 5.26 -5.77 -14.66
N ASN A 67 4.32 -5.79 -15.58
CA ASN A 67 2.90 -6.01 -15.33
C ASN A 67 2.42 -7.42 -15.69
N SER A 68 3.29 -8.27 -16.24
CA SER A 68 2.96 -9.65 -16.56
C SER A 68 4.00 -10.64 -16.04
N LEU A 69 3.62 -11.90 -15.86
CA LEU A 69 4.54 -12.96 -15.41
C LEU A 69 5.73 -13.10 -16.35
N GLN A 70 5.52 -12.90 -17.65
CA GLN A 70 6.60 -12.93 -18.64
C GLN A 70 7.59 -11.79 -18.40
N THR A 71 7.10 -10.55 -18.27
CA THR A 71 7.98 -9.39 -18.00
C THR A 71 8.69 -9.52 -16.66
N LEU A 72 8.02 -10.10 -15.66
CA LEU A 72 8.58 -10.36 -14.34
C LEU A 72 9.72 -11.38 -14.40
N LYS A 73 9.52 -12.49 -15.13
CA LYS A 73 10.58 -13.50 -15.34
C LYS A 73 11.81 -12.89 -15.99
N VAL A 74 11.62 -12.05 -17.01
CA VAL A 74 12.72 -11.32 -17.67
C VAL A 74 13.42 -10.39 -16.70
N ALA A 75 12.67 -9.57 -15.96
CA ALA A 75 13.22 -8.61 -14.99
C ALA A 75 14.03 -9.29 -13.87
N ILE A 76 13.56 -10.42 -13.35
CA ILE A 76 14.25 -11.19 -12.31
C ILE A 76 15.53 -11.87 -12.85
N SER A 77 15.54 -12.24 -14.12
CA SER A 77 16.69 -12.90 -14.75
C SER A 77 17.77 -11.92 -15.19
N ASP A 78 17.46 -10.61 -15.26
CA ASP A 78 18.38 -9.55 -15.66
C ASP A 78 19.18 -9.05 -14.45
N THR A 79 20.45 -9.45 -14.37
CA THR A 79 21.38 -9.05 -13.31
C THR A 79 21.75 -7.56 -13.35
N THR A 80 21.37 -6.84 -14.41
CA THR A 80 21.63 -5.41 -14.54
C THR A 80 20.52 -4.53 -13.96
N MET A 81 19.41 -5.15 -13.53
CA MET A 81 18.27 -4.47 -12.90
C MET A 81 18.36 -4.58 -11.37
N HIS A 82 17.99 -3.50 -10.69
CA HIS A 82 18.05 -3.41 -9.23
C HIS A 82 16.66 -3.44 -8.60
N MET A 83 15.66 -2.94 -9.33
CA MET A 83 14.30 -2.76 -8.85
C MET A 83 13.30 -3.10 -9.94
N ILE A 84 12.09 -3.47 -9.52
CA ILE A 84 10.96 -3.79 -10.41
C ILE A 84 9.85 -2.79 -10.14
N ALA A 85 9.29 -2.22 -11.21
CA ALA A 85 8.11 -1.37 -11.17
C ALA A 85 7.01 -1.96 -12.06
N GLY A 86 5.81 -2.09 -11.49
CA GLY A 86 4.60 -2.43 -12.19
C GLY A 86 3.46 -1.49 -11.78
N ASP A 87 2.57 -1.22 -12.73
CA ASP A 87 1.34 -0.46 -12.48
C ASP A 87 0.28 -1.33 -11.79
N VAL A 88 -0.48 -0.74 -10.86
CA VAL A 88 -1.64 -1.38 -10.24
C VAL A 88 -2.90 -0.62 -10.64
N ILE A 89 -3.85 -1.33 -11.22
CA ILE A 89 -5.16 -0.78 -11.61
C ILE A 89 -6.28 -1.61 -11.00
N LEU A 90 -7.52 -1.13 -11.12
CA LEU A 90 -8.69 -1.93 -10.80
C LEU A 90 -9.05 -2.86 -11.97
N ARG A 91 -9.41 -4.10 -11.68
CA ARG A 91 -9.88 -5.02 -12.73
C ARG A 91 -11.09 -4.43 -13.43
N GLY A 92 -11.07 -4.44 -14.76
CA GLY A 92 -12.10 -3.84 -15.61
C GLY A 92 -12.04 -2.31 -15.65
N HIS A 93 -10.92 -1.67 -15.26
CA HIS A 93 -10.82 -0.21 -15.19
C HIS A 93 -11.30 0.46 -16.48
N GLY A 94 -12.17 1.47 -16.34
CA GLY A 94 -12.74 2.20 -17.48
C GLY A 94 -13.85 1.46 -18.24
N THR A 95 -14.29 0.29 -17.76
CA THR A 95 -15.39 -0.50 -18.37
C THR A 95 -16.59 -0.61 -17.43
N LYS A 96 -17.74 -1.07 -17.96
CA LYS A 96 -18.94 -1.36 -17.14
C LYS A 96 -18.73 -2.52 -16.15
N SER A 97 -17.69 -3.34 -16.37
CA SER A 97 -17.37 -4.51 -15.55
C SER A 97 -16.27 -4.22 -14.52
N GLN A 98 -16.00 -2.94 -14.21
CA GLN A 98 -15.01 -2.56 -13.21
C GLN A 98 -15.36 -3.13 -11.83
N SER A 99 -14.37 -3.67 -11.13
CA SER A 99 -14.48 -4.16 -9.75
C SER A 99 -13.43 -3.53 -8.83
N LEU A 100 -13.59 -3.65 -7.51
CA LEU A 100 -12.61 -3.15 -6.53
C LEU A 100 -11.40 -4.09 -6.35
N ILE A 101 -11.20 -5.05 -7.25
CA ILE A 101 -10.10 -6.01 -7.18
C ILE A 101 -8.87 -5.35 -7.84
N PRO A 102 -7.77 -5.10 -7.10
CA PRO A 102 -6.54 -4.60 -7.69
C PRO A 102 -5.85 -5.69 -8.51
N VAL A 103 -5.35 -5.33 -9.69
CA VAL A 103 -4.59 -6.18 -10.60
C VAL A 103 -3.35 -5.43 -11.11
N MET A 104 -2.23 -6.13 -11.30
CA MET A 104 -1.03 -5.53 -11.88
C MET A 104 -1.15 -5.48 -13.40
N ALA A 105 -1.61 -4.38 -13.97
CA ALA A 105 -1.81 -4.27 -15.41
C ALA A 105 -1.51 -2.86 -15.91
N LYS A 106 -1.09 -2.77 -17.17
CA LYS A 106 -0.92 -1.47 -17.85
C LYS A 106 -2.27 -0.76 -17.96
N PRO A 107 -2.33 0.59 -17.98
CA PRO A 107 -3.59 1.32 -18.01
C PRO A 107 -4.55 1.00 -19.18
N HIS A 108 -4.03 0.54 -20.33
CA HIS A 108 -4.85 0.12 -21.47
C HIS A 108 -5.33 -1.33 -21.39
N LEU A 109 -4.78 -2.12 -20.47
CA LEU A 109 -5.23 -3.46 -20.15
C LEU A 109 -6.22 -3.39 -19.00
N THR A 110 -7.08 -4.39 -18.88
CA THR A 110 -8.17 -4.41 -17.89
C THR A 110 -8.10 -5.61 -16.93
N ASP A 111 -7.13 -6.50 -17.12
CA ASP A 111 -6.85 -7.64 -16.26
C ASP A 111 -5.36 -7.99 -16.29
N SER A 112 -4.95 -8.90 -15.40
CA SER A 112 -3.55 -9.34 -15.26
C SER A 112 -3.45 -10.85 -15.09
N ASP A 113 -2.38 -11.43 -15.61
CA ASP A 113 -1.91 -12.79 -15.30
C ASP A 113 -1.19 -12.89 -13.95
N ILE A 114 -0.78 -11.76 -13.37
CA ILE A 114 -0.29 -11.67 -12.00
C ILE A 114 -1.49 -11.48 -11.06
N THR A 115 -1.79 -12.50 -10.26
CA THR A 115 -2.89 -12.46 -9.29
C THR A 115 -2.35 -12.43 -7.86
N LEU A 116 -3.03 -11.74 -6.94
CA LEU A 116 -2.67 -11.70 -5.51
C LEU A 116 -3.00 -13.02 -4.76
N LYS A 117 -3.44 -14.06 -5.46
CA LYS A 117 -3.92 -15.33 -4.87
C LYS A 117 -2.88 -16.47 -4.91
N GLU A 118 -1.61 -16.15 -5.10
CA GLU A 118 -0.53 -17.15 -5.08
C GLU A 118 -0.41 -17.90 -3.75
#